data_AF-U4UTF2-F1
#
_entry.id   AF-U4UTF2-F1
#
_cell.length_a   1.000
_cell.length_b   1.000
_cell.length_c   1.000
_cell.angle_alpha   90.00
_cell.angle_beta   90.00
_cell.angle_gamma   90.00
#
_symmetry.space_group_name_H-M   'P 1'
#
loop_
_entity.id
_entity.type
_entity.pdbx_description
1 polymer ?
#
loop_
_entity_poly.entity_id
_entity_poly.type
_entity_poly.pdbx_seq_one_letter_code
_entity_poly.pdbx_strand_id
1 'polypeptide(L)'
;MTRKRYGEDDILRLIRGIEVHCSSGMDVVSACRAAGVSDKTYNGWHRKYGGMNHARLSEMKSLEKENQQLKKIVAYPEVNAKFAT
;
A
#
# COMPACT_ATOMS: atom_id res chain seq x y z
N MET A 1 -19.87 -11.84 -8.05
CA MET A 1 -18.66 -11.33 -8.73
C MET A 1 -17.46 -11.58 -7.83
N THR A 2 -16.42 -12.23 -8.33
CA THR A 2 -15.19 -12.52 -7.58
C THR A 2 -14.43 -11.22 -7.34
N ARG A 3 -14.24 -10.84 -6.07
CA ARG A 3 -13.54 -9.58 -5.72
C ARG A 3 -12.05 -9.76 -5.98
N LYS A 4 -11.52 -9.09 -7.00
CA LYS A 4 -10.07 -9.02 -7.25
C LYS A 4 -9.40 -8.42 -6.00
N ARG A 5 -8.44 -9.14 -5.42
CA ARG A 5 -7.62 -8.62 -4.32
C ARG A 5 -6.47 -7.83 -4.94
N TYR A 6 -6.31 -6.58 -4.53
CA TYR A 6 -5.20 -5.73 -4.95
C TYR A 6 -4.20 -5.65 -3.80
N GLY A 7 -2.92 -5.85 -4.10
CA GLY A 7 -1.85 -5.53 -3.17
C GLY A 7 -1.69 -4.02 -3.03
N GLU A 8 -1.05 -3.55 -1.96
CA GLU A 8 -0.87 -2.11 -1.73
C GLU A 8 -0.06 -1.44 -2.85
N ASP A 9 0.88 -2.16 -3.44
CA ASP A 9 1.66 -1.67 -4.58
C ASP A 9 0.78 -1.48 -5.82
N ASP A 10 -0.12 -2.44 -6.09
CA ASP A 10 -1.07 -2.37 -7.20
C ASP A 10 -2.05 -1.20 -7.00
N ILE A 11 -2.53 -1.01 -5.77
CA ILE A 11 -3.44 0.09 -5.41
C ILE A 11 -2.77 1.44 -5.71
N LEU A 12 -1.52 1.63 -5.29
CA LEU A 12 -0.79 2.88 -5.54
C LEU A 12 -0.55 3.13 -7.04
N ARG A 13 -0.18 2.09 -7.79
CA ARG A 13 -0.03 2.20 -9.26
C ARG A 13 -1.33 2.61 -9.92
N LEU A 14 -2.46 2.05 -9.49
CA LEU A 14 -3.78 2.38 -10.01
C LEU A 14 -4.20 3.81 -9.65
N ILE A 15 -4.01 4.25 -8.40
CA ILE A 15 -4.29 5.64 -7.99
C ILE A 15 -3.48 6.61 -8.85
N ARG A 16 -2.17 6.39 -8.99
CA ARG A 16 -1.30 7.27 -9.75
C ARG A 16 -1.65 7.30 -11.25
N GLY A 17 -2.00 6.15 -11.82
CA GLY A 17 -2.48 6.08 -13.20
C GLY A 17 -3.75 6.91 -13.42
N ILE A 18 -4.71 6.81 -12.49
CA ILE A 18 -5.95 7.61 -12.52
C ILE A 18 -5.64 9.10 -12.37
N GLU A 19 -4.78 9.50 -11.43
CA GLU A 19 -4.36 10.90 -11.25
C GLU A 19 -3.68 11.49 -12.49
N VAL A 20 -2.86 10.71 -13.21
CA VAL A 20 -2.23 11.12 -14.48
C VAL A 20 -3.29 11.36 -15.56
N HIS A 21 -4.28 10.47 -15.69
CA HIS A 21 -5.40 10.68 -16.61
C HIS A 21 -6.20 11.94 -16.25
N CYS A 22 -6.48 12.16 -14.96
CA CYS A 22 -7.17 13.36 -14.49
C CYS A 22 -6.39 14.64 -14.77
N SER A 23 -5.07 14.61 -14.57
CA SER A 23 -4.17 15.74 -14.87
C SER A 23 -4.11 16.07 -16.36
N SER A 24 -4.43 15.09 -17.21
CA SER A 24 -4.55 15.24 -18.67
C SER A 24 -5.92 15.75 -19.12
N GLY A 25 -6.83 16.08 -18.18
CA GLY A 25 -8.15 16.62 -18.46
C GLY A 25 -9.28 15.60 -18.51
N MET A 26 -9.01 14.31 -18.24
CA MET A 26 -10.05 13.29 -18.12
C MET A 26 -10.82 13.44 -16.81
N ASP A 27 -12.12 13.18 -16.81
CA ASP A 27 -12.86 13.12 -15.55
C ASP A 27 -12.53 11.84 -14.76
N VAL A 28 -12.67 11.91 -13.43
CA VAL A 28 -12.32 10.81 -12.51
C VAL A 28 -13.10 9.54 -12.83
N VAL A 29 -14.37 9.64 -13.24
CA VAL A 29 -15.22 8.48 -13.52
C VAL A 29 -14.74 7.74 -14.76
N SER A 30 -14.40 8.49 -15.82
CA SER A 30 -13.82 7.95 -17.05
C SER A 30 -12.43 7.34 -16.80
N ALA A 31 -11.58 8.01 -16.01
CA ALA A 31 -10.27 7.49 -15.63
C ALA A 31 -10.37 6.19 -14.81
N CYS A 32 -11.31 6.13 -13.86
CA CYS A 32 -11.60 4.91 -13.09
C CYS A 32 -12.06 3.76 -14.00
N ARG A 33 -12.96 4.05 -14.94
CA ARG A 33 -13.43 3.05 -15.93
C ARG A 33 -12.29 2.54 -16.80
N ALA A 34 -11.41 3.43 -17.28
CA ALA A 34 -10.22 3.06 -18.05
C ALA A 34 -9.26 2.17 -17.25
N ALA A 35 -9.13 2.42 -15.95
CA ALA A 35 -8.32 1.60 -15.05
C ALA A 35 -9.02 0.29 -14.59
N GLY A 36 -10.28 0.06 -14.98
CA GLY A 36 -11.05 -1.12 -14.56
C GLY A 36 -11.42 -1.10 -13.07
N VAL A 37 -11.49 0.08 -12.44
CA VAL A 37 -11.78 0.28 -11.02
C VAL A 37 -13.07 1.08 -10.88
N SER A 38 -13.87 0.76 -9.86
CA SER A 38 -15.05 1.59 -9.57
C SER A 38 -14.65 2.88 -8.87
N ASP A 39 -15.34 3.98 -9.16
CA ASP A 39 -15.12 5.28 -8.50
C ASP A 39 -15.17 5.18 -6.96
N LYS A 40 -16.12 4.40 -6.42
CA LYS A 40 -16.21 4.13 -4.97
C LYS A 40 -14.94 3.49 -4.41
N THR A 41 -14.33 2.57 -5.16
CA THR A 41 -13.08 1.90 -4.76
C THR A 41 -11.90 2.87 -4.84
N TYR A 42 -11.81 3.64 -5.93
CA TYR A 42 -10.81 4.68 -6.09
C TYR A 42 -10.87 5.70 -4.95
N ASN A 43 -12.06 6.25 -4.63
CA ASN A 43 -12.22 7.23 -3.55
C ASN A 43 -11.80 6.67 -2.18
N GLY A 44 -12.12 5.40 -1.89
CA GLY A 44 -11.67 4.74 -0.67
C GLY A 44 -10.14 4.57 -0.62
N TRP A 45 -9.53 4.22 -1.74
CA TRP A 45 -8.08 4.10 -1.87
C TRP A 45 -7.38 5.44 -1.81
N HIS A 46 -7.86 6.45 -2.53
CA HIS A 46 -7.32 7.80 -2.55
C HIS A 46 -7.39 8.45 -1.14
N ARG A 47 -8.45 8.22 -0.37
CA ARG A 47 -8.51 8.67 1.04
C ARG A 47 -7.45 8.00 1.92
N LYS A 48 -7.12 6.73 1.66
CA LYS A 48 -6.16 5.95 2.45
C LYS A 48 -4.70 6.14 2.00
N TYR A 49 -4.49 6.35 0.71
CA TYR A 49 -3.19 6.25 0.04
C TYR A 49 -2.86 7.43 -0.89
N GLY A 50 -3.80 8.33 -1.21
CA GLY A 50 -3.65 9.44 -2.19
C GLY A 50 -2.69 10.58 -1.80
N GLY A 51 -1.95 10.43 -0.70
CA GLY A 51 -0.81 11.28 -0.35
C GLY A 51 0.45 10.47 -0.02
N MET A 52 0.44 9.18 -0.34
CA MET A 52 1.51 8.24 -0.05
C MET A 52 2.33 8.00 -1.32
N ASN A 53 3.57 8.48 -1.33
CA ASN A 53 4.51 8.16 -2.41
C ASN A 53 5.06 6.73 -2.20
N HIS A 54 5.49 6.07 -3.28
CA HIS A 54 6.08 4.71 -3.23
C HIS A 54 7.23 4.59 -2.21
N ALA A 55 8.03 5.65 -2.03
CA ALA A 55 9.10 5.69 -1.03
C ALA A 55 8.55 5.50 0.40
N ARG A 56 7.43 6.15 0.73
CA ARG A 56 6.78 6.06 2.05
C ARG A 56 6.16 4.67 2.28
N LEU A 57 5.67 4.03 1.21
CA LEU A 57 5.20 2.64 1.29
C LEU A 57 6.37 1.67 1.54
N SER A 58 7.50 1.87 0.86
CA SER A 58 8.70 1.05 1.04
C SER A 58 9.25 1.18 2.46
N GLU A 59 9.30 2.41 2.98
CA GLU A 59 9.69 2.68 4.37
C GLU A 59 8.73 2.02 5.36
N MET A 60 7.41 2.11 5.15
CA MET A 60 6.41 1.45 5.99
C MET A 60 6.61 -0.08 6.03
N LYS A 61 6.84 -0.72 4.87
CA LYS A 61 7.10 -2.16 4.81
C LYS A 61 8.40 -2.55 5.52
N SER A 62 9.44 -1.72 5.40
CA SER A 62 10.70 -1.93 6.12
C SER A 62 10.48 -1.87 7.63
N LEU A 63 9.79 -0.83 8.10
CA LEU A 63 9.46 -0.64 9.51
C LEU A 63 8.56 -1.76 10.05
N GLU A 64 7.58 -2.24 9.28
CA GLU A 64 6.75 -3.37 9.70
C GLU A 64 7.57 -4.65 9.85
N LYS A 65 8.50 -4.92 8.92
CA LYS A 65 9.40 -6.08 8.99
C LYS A 65 10.31 -5.99 10.21
N GLU A 66 10.90 -4.82 10.46
CA GLU A 66 11.75 -4.58 11.62
C GLU A 66 10.95 -4.71 12.92
N ASN A 67 9.75 -4.15 13.00
CA ASN A 67 8.87 -4.27 14.16
C ASN A 67 8.46 -5.73 14.42
N GLN A 68 8.25 -6.52 13.36
CA GLN A 68 8.01 -7.95 13.49
C GLN A 68 9.24 -8.70 14.02
N GLN A 69 10.45 -8.34 13.57
CA GLN A 69 11.69 -8.92 14.10
C GLN A 69 11.91 -8.53 15.56
N LEU A 70 11.74 -7.26 15.91
CA LEU A 70 11.83 -6.76 17.28
C LEU A 70 10.81 -7.44 18.19
N LYS A 71 9.56 -7.60 17.76
CA LYS A 71 8.54 -8.34 18.53
C LYS A 71 8.94 -9.79 18.78
N LYS A 72 9.57 -10.47 17.81
CA LYS A 72 10.09 -11.83 18.03
C LYS A 72 11.22 -11.84 19.05
N ILE A 73 12.14 -10.88 18.95
CA ILE A 73 13.27 -10.76 19.90
C ILE A 73 12.74 -10.50 21.32
N VAL A 74 11.78 -9.57 21.46
CA VAL A 74 11.16 -9.22 22.75
C VAL A 74 10.31 -10.37 23.30
N ALA A 75 9.66 -11.17 22.45
CA ALA A 75 8.83 -12.30 22.88
C ALA A 75 9.65 -13.53 23.30
N TYR A 76 10.89 -13.67 22.82
CA TYR A 76 11.78 -14.80 23.14
C TYR A 76 13.15 -14.34 23.66
N PRO A 77 13.21 -13.58 24.77
CA PRO A 77 14.46 -13.01 25.27
C PRO A 77 15.45 -14.09 25.73
N GLU A 78 14.94 -15.19 26.28
CA GLU A 78 15.70 -16.35 26.80
C GLU A 78 16.55 -17.04 25.71
N VAL A 79 16.02 -17.10 24.48
CA VAL A 79 16.62 -17.86 23.36
C VAL A 79 17.74 -17.05 22.72
N ASN A 80 17.66 -15.72 22.77
CA ASN A 80 18.64 -14.82 22.17
C ASN A 80 19.90 -14.67 23.06
N ALA A 81 19.75 -14.71 24.39
CA ALA A 81 20.86 -14.64 25.33
C ALA A 81 21.85 -15.82 25.21
N LYS A 82 21.39 -17.00 24.76
CA LYS A 82 22.21 -18.21 24.59
C LYS A 82 23.12 -18.21 23.36
N PHE A 83 22.95 -17.26 22.43
CA PHE A 83 23.81 -17.11 21.24
C PHE A 83 24.77 -15.92 21.35
N ALA A 84 24.75 -15.19 22.47
CA ALA A 84 25.61 -14.02 22.73
C ALA A 84 26.76 -14.31 23.71
N THR A 85 27.05 -15.59 24.01
CA THR A 85 28.20 -16.05 24.81
C THR A 85 29.08 -16.93 23.95
#